data_AF-A0A7C7CNR5-F1
#
_entry.id   AF-A0A7C7CNR5-F1
#
_cell.length_a   1.000
_cell.length_b   1.000
_cell.length_c   1.000
_cell.angle_alpha   90.00
_cell.angle_beta   90.00
_cell.angle_gamma   90.00
#
_symmetry.space_group_name_H-M   'P 1'
#
loop_
_entity.id
_entity.type
_entity.pdbx_description
1 polymer ?
#
loop_
_entity_poly.entity_id
_entity_poly.type
_entity_poly.pdbx_seq_one_letter_code
_entity_poly.pdbx_strand_id
1 'polypeptide(L)'
;MLAAIFLQAIAIGNTANEIGKYEFEAMGTWLVLSGLVLTWASWRMWDFEWTEKSDEEILDLTKLAGIAGAIYVPLGALFLADDIGAWLFGSVLAVFGGIQMMIGFEQDEKWRRIYTLVAIPVGILIVAGDISNGVLQGVMYLLAALTLFGQGFLYMNRAGVMVSGTAAHSTLVTENIVPANTDVTEVIDGEEPEPVEVVEEVVETISESDSVDEVLPQVEPEPVAEALQQIEPETAAPTRFHSGEGFDIELPPDVLFRIRSSLRGATYDGYKPIVKWDQHGRVILDFEALNE
;
A
#
# COMPACT_ATOMS: atom_id res chain seq x y z
N MET A 1 -2.34 11.41 27.91
CA MET A 1 -2.93 12.38 26.96
C MET A 1 -4.14 11.83 26.23
N LEU A 2 -4.05 10.71 25.49
CA LEU A 2 -5.14 10.22 24.63
C LEU A 2 -6.54 10.20 25.27
N ALA A 3 -6.71 9.52 26.42
CA ALA A 3 -8.00 9.48 27.12
C ALA A 3 -8.60 10.86 27.46
N ALA A 4 -7.78 11.91 27.60
CA ALA A 4 -8.26 13.27 27.84
C ALA A 4 -8.99 13.86 26.61
N ILE A 5 -8.58 13.52 25.38
CA ILE A 5 -9.26 13.96 24.15
C ILE A 5 -10.68 13.36 24.08
N PHE A 6 -10.82 12.08 24.45
CA PHE A 6 -12.12 11.43 24.50
C PHE A 6 -13.02 11.99 25.62
N LEU A 7 -12.46 12.27 26.80
CA LEU A 7 -13.19 12.95 27.88
C LEU A 7 -13.58 14.40 27.51
N GLN A 8 -12.72 15.11 26.76
CA GLN A 8 -13.05 16.43 26.20
C GLN A 8 -14.20 16.33 25.19
N ALA A 9 -14.22 15.31 24.32
CA ALA A 9 -15.33 15.08 23.40
C ALA A 9 -16.65 14.95 24.18
N ILE A 10 -16.71 14.08 25.19
CA ILE A 10 -17.91 13.89 26.04
C ILE A 10 -18.32 15.21 26.72
N ALA A 11 -17.37 15.95 27.29
CA ALA A 11 -17.66 17.23 27.94
C ALA A 11 -18.23 18.29 26.97
N ILE A 12 -17.70 18.33 25.75
CA ILE A 12 -18.18 19.19 24.66
C ILE A 12 -19.58 18.76 24.20
N GLY A 13 -19.82 17.44 24.03
CA GLY A 13 -21.12 16.87 23.69
C GLY A 13 -22.21 17.23 24.70
N ASN A 14 -21.96 16.97 25.98
CA ASN A 14 -22.88 17.32 27.08
C ASN A 14 -23.21 18.83 27.06
N THR A 15 -22.20 19.68 26.83
CA THR A 15 -22.38 21.14 26.75
C THR A 15 -23.21 21.55 25.52
N ALA A 16 -23.02 20.88 24.38
CA ALA A 16 -23.78 21.13 23.16
C ALA A 16 -25.23 20.63 23.25
N ASN A 17 -25.49 19.56 24.02
CA ASN A 17 -26.83 19.05 24.27
C ASN A 17 -27.71 20.10 24.99
N GLU A 18 -27.19 20.70 26.06
CA GLU A 18 -27.83 21.80 26.82
C GLU A 18 -28.16 23.03 25.96
N ILE A 19 -27.41 23.26 24.87
CA ILE A 19 -27.59 24.42 23.99
C ILE A 19 -28.59 24.13 22.85
N GLY A 20 -28.59 22.92 22.30
CA GLY A 20 -29.37 22.63 21.09
C GLY A 20 -29.48 21.17 20.66
N LYS A 21 -29.24 20.20 21.56
CA LYS A 21 -29.25 18.75 21.27
C LYS A 21 -28.18 18.25 20.28
N TYR A 22 -27.13 19.03 20.02
CA TYR A 22 -26.05 18.69 19.10
C TYR A 22 -24.94 17.82 19.75
N GLU A 23 -25.33 16.81 20.54
CA GLU A 23 -24.39 16.03 21.36
C GLU A 23 -23.39 15.25 20.51
N PHE A 24 -23.90 14.40 19.61
CA PHE A 24 -23.06 13.52 18.78
C PHE A 24 -22.29 14.30 17.71
N GLU A 25 -22.85 15.37 17.17
CA GLU A 25 -22.21 16.22 16.18
C GLU A 25 -21.02 16.98 16.78
N ALA A 26 -21.17 17.49 18.00
CA ALA A 26 -20.10 18.17 18.71
C ALA A 26 -18.99 17.19 19.17
N MET A 27 -19.37 16.02 19.70
CA MET A 27 -18.44 14.93 20.03
C MET A 27 -17.66 14.46 18.79
N GLY A 28 -18.38 14.17 17.71
CA GLY A 28 -17.84 13.64 16.47
C GLY A 28 -16.89 14.62 15.79
N THR A 29 -17.29 15.89 15.69
CA THR A 29 -16.45 16.96 15.15
C THR A 29 -15.15 17.12 15.95
N TRP A 30 -15.22 17.12 17.29
CA TRP A 30 -14.03 17.24 18.14
C TRP A 30 -13.06 16.06 17.97
N LEU A 31 -13.59 14.84 17.88
CA LEU A 31 -12.78 13.63 17.67
C LEU A 31 -12.15 13.58 16.27
N VAL A 32 -12.87 13.97 15.22
CA VAL A 32 -12.31 14.07 13.86
C VAL A 32 -11.19 15.11 13.83
N LEU A 33 -11.43 16.33 14.32
CA LEU A 33 -10.40 17.39 14.33
C LEU A 33 -9.16 16.98 15.14
N SER A 34 -9.36 16.46 16.36
CA SER A 34 -8.26 15.99 17.21
C SER A 34 -7.50 14.82 16.59
N GLY A 35 -8.21 13.87 15.98
CA GLY A 35 -7.61 12.71 15.31
C GLY A 35 -6.82 13.09 14.04
N LEU A 36 -7.29 14.09 13.28
CA LEU A 36 -6.56 14.64 12.15
C LEU A 36 -5.28 15.36 12.60
N VAL A 37 -5.35 16.17 13.66
CA VAL A 37 -4.16 16.83 14.25
C VAL A 37 -3.15 15.80 14.77
N LEU A 38 -3.60 14.74 15.45
CA LEU A 38 -2.73 13.65 15.89
C LEU A 38 -2.13 12.86 14.72
N THR A 39 -2.88 12.67 13.63
CA THR A 39 -2.37 12.02 12.42
C THR A 39 -1.30 12.87 11.75
N TRP A 40 -1.55 14.17 11.59
CA TRP A 40 -0.56 15.12 11.07
C TRP A 40 0.69 15.17 11.95
N ALA A 41 0.52 15.24 13.27
CA ALA A 41 1.65 15.15 14.21
C ALA A 41 2.41 13.84 14.00
N SER A 42 1.74 12.69 13.96
CA SER A 42 2.38 11.39 13.73
C SER A 42 3.10 11.24 12.37
N TRP A 43 2.79 12.13 11.41
CA TRP A 43 3.48 12.19 10.12
C TRP A 43 4.72 13.10 10.19
N ARG A 44 4.60 14.23 10.91
CA ARG A 44 5.55 15.36 10.89
C ARG A 44 6.38 15.53 12.16
N MET A 45 6.17 14.74 13.20
CA MET A 45 6.86 14.90 14.49
C MET A 45 8.38 14.71 14.38
N TRP A 46 8.85 13.98 13.37
CA TRP A 46 10.28 13.79 13.07
C TRP A 46 10.92 14.98 12.32
N ASP A 47 10.13 15.88 11.71
CA ASP A 47 10.65 17.08 11.03
C ASP A 47 11.12 18.17 12.01
N PHE A 48 10.89 17.99 13.32
CA PHE A 48 11.25 18.94 14.36
C PHE A 48 12.45 18.45 15.18
N GLU A 49 13.43 19.32 15.41
CA GLU A 49 14.54 19.05 16.32
C GLU A 49 14.07 19.16 17.78
N TRP A 50 13.98 18.03 18.48
CA TRP A 50 13.57 17.97 19.88
C TRP A 50 14.81 17.98 20.79
N THR A 51 15.01 19.06 21.54
CA THR A 51 16.15 19.20 22.45
C THR A 51 15.91 18.63 23.85
N GLU A 52 14.66 18.30 24.19
CA GLU A 52 14.23 17.92 25.55
C GLU A 52 13.92 16.42 25.72
N LYS A 53 13.96 15.63 24.64
CA LYS A 53 13.56 14.21 24.63
C LYS A 53 14.55 13.36 23.84
N SER A 54 14.56 12.06 24.13
CA SER A 54 15.30 11.09 23.32
C SER A 54 14.54 10.72 22.05
N ASP A 55 15.28 10.34 21.01
CA ASP A 55 14.73 9.86 19.73
C ASP A 55 13.74 8.70 19.91
N GLU A 56 14.02 7.78 20.85
CA GLU A 56 13.17 6.65 21.18
C GLU A 56 11.81 7.09 21.77
N GLU A 57 11.80 8.06 22.70
CA GLU A 57 10.56 8.63 23.24
C GLU A 57 9.74 9.37 22.16
N ILE A 58 10.42 10.00 21.21
CA ILE A 58 9.78 10.72 20.10
C ILE A 58 9.14 9.74 19.12
N LEU A 59 9.82 8.63 18.80
CA LEU A 59 9.28 7.56 17.96
C LEU A 59 8.04 6.91 18.60
N ASP A 60 8.10 6.57 19.89
CA ASP A 60 6.96 6.00 20.61
C ASP A 60 5.78 6.98 20.68
N LEU A 61 6.04 8.27 20.94
CA LEU A 61 5.00 9.30 20.96
C LEU A 61 4.39 9.53 19.56
N THR A 62 5.21 9.49 18.51
CA THR A 62 4.78 9.59 17.10
C THR A 62 3.84 8.44 16.74
N LYS A 63 4.24 7.21 17.07
CA LYS A 63 3.45 5.99 16.85
C LYS A 63 2.14 6.01 17.64
N LEU A 64 2.18 6.41 18.90
CA LEU A 64 1.02 6.50 19.78
C LEU A 64 0.04 7.60 19.33
N ALA A 65 0.53 8.75 18.85
CA ALA A 65 -0.29 9.76 18.20
C ALA A 65 -0.92 9.23 16.91
N GLY A 66 -0.18 8.48 16.11
CA GLY A 66 -0.68 7.87 14.86
C GLY A 66 -1.82 6.89 15.12
N ILE A 67 -1.65 5.97 16.06
CA ILE A 67 -2.68 5.00 16.47
C ILE A 67 -3.91 5.72 17.03
N ALA A 68 -3.73 6.77 17.83
CA ALA A 68 -4.84 7.58 18.32
C ALA A 68 -5.61 8.29 17.21
N GLY A 69 -4.91 8.86 16.23
CA GLY A 69 -5.52 9.43 15.03
C GLY A 69 -6.30 8.40 14.22
N ALA A 70 -5.73 7.21 14.06
CA ALA A 70 -6.37 6.06 13.41
C ALA A 70 -7.65 5.57 14.12
N ILE A 71 -7.82 5.85 15.41
CA ILE A 71 -9.02 5.51 16.19
C ILE A 71 -10.03 6.68 16.21
N TYR A 72 -9.57 7.90 16.50
CA TYR A 72 -10.47 9.03 16.74
C TYR A 72 -11.13 9.59 15.47
N VAL A 73 -10.49 9.52 14.30
CA VAL A 73 -11.14 9.97 13.07
C VAL A 73 -12.32 9.07 12.68
N PRO A 74 -12.19 7.72 12.61
CA PRO A 74 -13.34 6.84 12.41
C PRO A 74 -14.39 6.95 13.52
N LEU A 75 -13.98 6.99 14.80
CA LEU A 75 -14.93 7.08 15.91
C LEU A 75 -15.73 8.39 15.89
N GLY A 76 -15.07 9.51 15.54
CA GLY A 76 -15.76 10.78 15.38
C GLY A 76 -16.70 10.81 14.17
N ALA A 77 -16.30 10.19 13.06
CA ALA A 77 -17.16 10.02 11.89
C ALA A 77 -18.36 9.09 12.17
N LEU A 78 -18.22 8.11 13.06
CA LEU A 78 -19.31 7.25 13.51
C LEU A 78 -20.36 8.03 14.32
N PHE A 79 -19.94 8.96 15.18
CA PHE A 79 -20.88 9.85 15.88
C PHE A 79 -21.55 10.85 14.92
N LEU A 80 -20.83 11.37 13.93
CA LEU A 80 -21.43 12.24 12.88
C LEU A 80 -22.41 11.49 11.96
N ALA A 81 -22.29 10.16 11.85
CA ALA A 81 -23.16 9.34 11.00
C ALA A 81 -24.56 9.10 11.59
N ASP A 82 -24.83 9.48 12.85
CA ASP A 82 -26.14 9.32 13.49
C ASP A 82 -27.25 10.10 12.76
N ASP A 83 -26.98 11.36 12.39
CA ASP A 83 -27.89 12.21 11.61
C ASP A 83 -27.61 12.15 10.09
N ILE A 84 -26.33 11.99 9.69
CA ILE A 84 -25.91 12.12 8.28
C ILE A 84 -26.04 10.81 7.49
N GLY A 85 -26.03 9.65 8.16
CA GLY A 85 -26.10 8.33 7.55
C GLY A 85 -24.76 7.58 7.49
N ALA A 86 -24.83 6.25 7.33
CA ALA A 86 -23.69 5.34 7.43
C ALA A 86 -22.65 5.58 6.32
N TRP A 87 -23.06 6.07 5.15
CA TRP A 87 -22.18 6.45 4.05
C TRP A 87 -21.10 7.45 4.48
N LEU A 88 -21.36 8.34 5.44
CA LEU A 88 -20.35 9.29 5.94
C LEU A 88 -19.22 8.53 6.66
N PHE A 89 -19.58 7.67 7.61
CA PHE A 89 -18.62 6.86 8.36
C PHE A 89 -17.81 5.95 7.41
N GLY A 90 -18.48 5.27 6.47
CA GLY A 90 -17.83 4.45 5.46
C GLY A 90 -16.87 5.24 4.56
N SER A 91 -17.29 6.42 4.10
CA SER A 91 -16.49 7.31 3.24
C SER A 91 -15.27 7.85 3.97
N VAL A 92 -15.42 8.29 5.23
CA VAL A 92 -14.29 8.72 6.05
C VAL A 92 -13.34 7.56 6.30
N LEU A 93 -13.84 6.37 6.68
CA LEU A 93 -13.01 5.19 6.92
C LEU A 93 -12.20 4.80 5.67
N ALA A 94 -12.79 4.89 4.48
CA ALA A 94 -12.13 4.63 3.21
C ALA A 94 -11.07 5.69 2.83
N VAL A 95 -11.46 6.97 2.80
CA VAL A 95 -10.56 8.07 2.39
C VAL A 95 -9.42 8.26 3.39
N PHE A 96 -9.72 8.25 4.69
CA PHE A 96 -8.72 8.34 5.75
C PHE A 96 -7.85 7.08 5.81
N GLY A 97 -8.40 5.91 5.50
CA GLY A 97 -7.61 4.70 5.24
C GLY A 97 -6.60 4.92 4.11
N GLY A 98 -6.99 5.56 3.00
CA GLY A 98 -6.07 5.94 1.92
C GLY A 98 -4.91 6.84 2.40
N ILE A 99 -5.21 7.84 3.22
CA ILE A 99 -4.20 8.74 3.83
C ILE A 99 -3.24 7.96 4.75
N GLN A 100 -3.78 7.10 5.63
CA GLN A 100 -2.96 6.24 6.49
C GLN A 100 -2.09 5.27 5.68
N MET A 101 -2.54 4.86 4.48
CA MET A 101 -1.80 3.93 3.63
C MET A 101 -0.57 4.63 3.05
N MET A 102 -0.75 5.83 2.51
CA MET A 102 0.34 6.67 2.00
C MET A 102 1.43 6.86 3.08
N ILE A 103 1.05 7.31 4.27
CA ILE A 103 1.98 7.50 5.41
C ILE A 103 2.63 6.17 5.82
N GLY A 104 1.88 5.07 5.83
CA GLY A 104 2.37 3.73 6.16
C GLY A 104 3.33 3.11 5.15
N PHE A 105 3.33 3.57 3.90
CA PHE A 105 4.34 3.20 2.89
C PHE A 105 5.58 4.11 2.97
N GLU A 106 5.39 5.41 3.22
CA GLU A 106 6.45 6.42 3.39
C GLU A 106 7.32 6.17 4.63
N GLN A 107 6.71 5.97 5.80
CA GLN A 107 7.41 5.76 7.09
C GLN A 107 7.83 4.30 7.37
N ASP A 108 7.57 3.35 6.45
CA ASP A 108 7.61 1.90 6.69
C ASP A 108 6.82 1.41 7.94
N GLU A 109 5.74 2.08 8.30
CA GLU A 109 4.95 1.70 9.48
C GLU A 109 4.01 0.50 9.22
N LYS A 110 4.39 -0.68 9.74
CA LYS A 110 3.65 -1.95 9.56
C LYS A 110 2.21 -1.88 10.04
N TRP A 111 1.95 -1.21 11.17
CA TRP A 111 0.61 -1.16 11.75
C TRP A 111 -0.36 -0.32 10.91
N ARG A 112 0.11 0.80 10.32
CA ARG A 112 -0.69 1.63 9.40
C ARG A 112 -1.12 0.80 8.19
N ARG A 113 -0.17 0.06 7.60
CA ARG A 113 -0.43 -0.81 6.44
C ARG A 113 -1.46 -1.92 6.73
N ILE A 114 -1.41 -2.54 7.90
CA ILE A 114 -2.41 -3.55 8.31
C ILE A 114 -3.78 -2.90 8.55
N TYR A 115 -3.81 -1.73 9.21
CA TYR A 115 -5.06 -0.98 9.42
C TYR A 115 -5.76 -0.68 8.09
N THR A 116 -5.03 -0.30 7.04
CA THR A 116 -5.64 0.12 5.76
C THR A 116 -6.08 -1.02 4.85
N LEU A 117 -5.51 -2.21 5.00
CA LEU A 117 -6.04 -3.44 4.40
C LEU A 117 -7.46 -3.76 4.87
N VAL A 118 -7.84 -3.32 6.08
CA VAL A 118 -9.19 -3.52 6.62
C VAL A 118 -10.04 -2.26 6.42
N ALA A 119 -9.53 -1.09 6.78
CA ALA A 119 -10.30 0.15 6.78
C ALA A 119 -10.82 0.54 5.39
N ILE A 120 -10.00 0.45 4.33
CA ILE A 120 -10.45 0.92 3.01
C ILE A 120 -11.56 0.03 2.43
N PRO A 121 -11.41 -1.31 2.37
CA PRO A 121 -12.47 -2.16 1.86
C PRO A 121 -13.74 -2.12 2.72
N VAL A 122 -13.61 -2.14 4.06
CA VAL A 122 -14.77 -2.05 4.96
C VAL A 122 -15.50 -0.71 4.80
N GLY A 123 -14.76 0.39 4.65
CA GLY A 123 -15.36 1.71 4.39
C GLY A 123 -16.18 1.74 3.10
N ILE A 124 -15.62 1.19 2.00
CA ILE A 124 -16.33 1.09 0.71
C ILE A 124 -17.58 0.20 0.84
N LEU A 125 -17.50 -0.92 1.56
CA LEU A 125 -18.65 -1.82 1.78
C LEU A 125 -19.77 -1.15 2.61
N ILE A 126 -19.43 -0.33 3.60
CA ILE A 126 -20.40 0.45 4.37
C ILE A 126 -21.12 1.46 3.46
N VAL A 127 -20.39 2.17 2.60
CA VAL A 127 -21.00 3.08 1.61
C VAL A 127 -21.88 2.31 0.62
N ALA A 128 -21.43 1.15 0.14
CA ALA A 128 -22.23 0.31 -0.76
C ALA A 128 -23.55 -0.15 -0.12
N GLY A 129 -23.54 -0.49 1.17
CA GLY A 129 -24.73 -0.89 1.91
C GLY A 129 -25.78 0.20 2.11
N ASP A 130 -25.37 1.47 2.11
CA ASP A 130 -26.25 2.64 2.28
C ASP A 130 -26.82 3.17 0.94
N ILE A 131 -26.34 2.65 -0.20
CA ILE A 131 -26.78 3.04 -1.55
C ILE A 131 -27.98 2.20 -2.01
N SER A 132 -29.10 2.86 -2.28
CA SER A 132 -30.34 2.25 -2.78
C SER A 132 -30.34 1.96 -4.29
N ASN A 133 -29.44 2.59 -5.06
CA ASN A 133 -29.30 2.34 -6.50
C ASN A 133 -28.44 1.09 -6.73
N GLY A 134 -29.06 -0.02 -7.14
CA GLY A 134 -28.39 -1.31 -7.34
C GLY A 134 -27.20 -1.29 -8.32
N VAL A 135 -27.22 -0.41 -9.34
CA VAL A 135 -26.08 -0.27 -10.27
C VAL A 135 -24.91 0.42 -9.55
N LEU A 136 -25.16 1.52 -8.86
CA LEU A 136 -24.11 2.24 -8.12
C LEU A 136 -23.57 1.41 -6.94
N GLN A 137 -24.44 0.68 -6.25
CA GLN A 137 -24.05 -0.28 -5.21
C GLN A 137 -23.14 -1.39 -5.79
N GLY A 138 -23.49 -1.95 -6.96
CA GLY A 138 -22.63 -2.90 -7.68
C GLY A 138 -21.26 -2.32 -8.06
N VAL A 139 -21.21 -1.06 -8.52
CA VAL A 139 -19.95 -0.34 -8.78
C VAL A 139 -19.13 -0.17 -7.50
N MET A 140 -19.74 0.08 -6.35
CA MET A 140 -19.03 0.18 -5.07
C MET A 140 -18.49 -1.18 -4.59
N TYR A 141 -19.20 -2.28 -4.79
CA TYR A 141 -18.65 -3.62 -4.52
C TYR A 141 -17.46 -3.94 -5.45
N LEU A 142 -17.55 -3.58 -6.73
CA LEU A 142 -16.44 -3.72 -7.66
C LEU A 142 -15.24 -2.84 -7.28
N LEU A 143 -15.48 -1.61 -6.80
CA LEU A 143 -14.44 -0.73 -6.25
C LEU A 143 -13.75 -1.33 -5.02
N ALA A 144 -14.50 -1.97 -4.10
CA ALA A 144 -13.93 -2.64 -2.94
C ALA A 144 -13.02 -3.81 -3.35
N ALA A 145 -13.46 -4.64 -4.31
CA ALA A 145 -12.69 -5.75 -4.85
C ALA A 145 -11.42 -5.29 -5.60
N LEU A 146 -11.53 -4.27 -6.46
CA LEU A 146 -10.38 -3.68 -7.16
C LEU A 146 -9.39 -3.03 -6.18
N THR A 147 -9.89 -2.42 -5.10
CA THR A 147 -9.03 -1.85 -4.05
C THR A 147 -8.26 -2.94 -3.32
N LEU A 148 -8.90 -4.03 -2.91
CA LEU A 148 -8.23 -5.20 -2.32
C LEU A 148 -7.18 -5.80 -3.25
N PHE A 149 -7.49 -5.92 -4.55
CA PHE A 149 -6.55 -6.40 -5.56
C PHE A 149 -5.33 -5.47 -5.71
N GLY A 150 -5.57 -4.16 -5.84
CA GLY A 150 -4.51 -3.15 -5.92
C GLY A 150 -3.64 -3.10 -4.66
N GLN A 151 -4.24 -3.20 -3.48
CA GLN A 151 -3.52 -3.37 -2.22
C GLN A 151 -2.67 -4.64 -2.25
N GLY A 152 -3.23 -5.79 -2.64
CA GLY A 152 -2.51 -7.04 -2.79
C GLY A 152 -1.26 -6.91 -3.66
N PHE A 153 -1.36 -6.23 -4.80
CA PHE A 153 -0.21 -5.95 -5.67
C PHE A 153 0.87 -5.10 -4.97
N LEU A 154 0.49 -4.04 -4.23
CA LEU A 154 1.44 -3.22 -3.45
C LEU A 154 2.19 -4.05 -2.39
N TYR A 155 1.51 -5.01 -1.73
CA TYR A 155 2.15 -5.89 -0.75
C TYR A 155 3.04 -6.96 -1.40
N MET A 156 2.63 -7.56 -2.52
CA MET A 156 3.46 -8.52 -3.26
C MET A 156 4.74 -7.89 -3.80
N ASN A 157 4.65 -6.69 -4.38
CA ASN A 157 5.80 -5.90 -4.83
C ASN A 157 6.75 -5.57 -3.65
N ARG A 158 6.20 -5.15 -2.49
CA ARG A 158 7.01 -4.91 -1.27
C ARG A 158 7.67 -6.19 -0.73
N ALA A 159 7.02 -7.34 -0.86
CA ALA A 159 7.57 -8.63 -0.44
C ALA A 159 8.66 -9.17 -1.39
N GLY A 160 8.95 -8.49 -2.51
CA GLY A 160 9.86 -8.98 -3.55
C GLY A 160 9.30 -10.14 -4.37
N VAL A 161 8.05 -10.54 -4.13
CA VAL A 161 7.34 -11.58 -4.87
C VAL A 161 6.66 -10.91 -6.06
N MET A 162 7.44 -10.66 -7.11
CA MET A 162 6.86 -10.25 -8.39
C MET A 162 6.06 -11.40 -8.98
N VAL A 163 4.80 -11.16 -9.32
CA VAL A 163 3.95 -12.16 -9.98
C VAL A 163 4.56 -12.51 -11.32
N SER A 164 4.94 -13.78 -11.49
CA SER A 164 5.49 -14.28 -12.75
C SER A 164 4.50 -14.01 -13.90
N GLY A 165 4.91 -13.18 -14.86
CA GLY A 165 4.04 -12.66 -15.92
C GLY A 165 3.96 -11.13 -16.01
N THR A 166 4.22 -10.39 -14.91
CA THR A 166 4.31 -8.91 -14.96
C THR A 166 5.73 -8.39 -15.20
N ALA A 167 6.57 -9.17 -15.89
CA ALA A 167 7.92 -8.77 -16.31
C ALA A 167 7.92 -7.77 -17.50
N ALA A 168 6.87 -6.95 -17.61
CA ALA A 168 6.92 -5.73 -18.40
C ALA A 168 7.81 -4.74 -17.65
N HIS A 169 9.09 -4.76 -18.02
CA HIS A 169 10.15 -3.84 -17.61
C HIS A 169 9.63 -2.49 -17.08
N SER A 170 9.75 -2.27 -15.77
CA SER A 170 9.76 -0.91 -15.19
C SER A 170 11.08 -0.20 -15.49
N THR A 171 11.58 -0.33 -16.72
CA THR A 171 12.51 0.62 -17.30
C THR A 171 11.76 1.93 -17.38
N LEU A 172 12.00 2.82 -16.41
CA LEU A 172 11.64 4.22 -16.54
C LEU A 172 12.32 4.70 -17.82
N VAL A 173 11.54 4.86 -18.89
CA VAL A 173 12.01 5.50 -20.10
C VAL A 173 12.23 6.96 -19.73
N THR A 174 13.47 7.28 -19.36
CA THR A 174 13.96 8.65 -19.36
C THR A 174 13.98 9.08 -20.82
N GLU A 175 12.83 9.57 -21.29
CA GLU A 175 12.71 10.17 -22.60
C GLU A 175 13.55 11.44 -22.61
N ASN A 176 14.78 11.30 -23.10
CA ASN A 176 15.66 12.44 -23.35
C ASN A 176 15.03 13.27 -24.46
N ILE A 177 14.23 14.27 -24.09
CA ILE A 177 13.67 15.25 -25.01
C ILE A 177 14.81 16.08 -25.59
N VAL A 178 15.33 15.63 -26.73
CA VAL A 178 16.22 16.42 -27.59
C VAL A 178 15.33 17.27 -28.51
N PRO A 179 15.36 18.60 -28.42
CA PRO A 179 14.57 19.46 -29.30
C PRO A 179 15.24 19.56 -30.68
N ALA A 180 14.61 18.99 -31.70
CA ALA A 180 14.98 19.21 -33.10
C ALA A 180 13.73 19.40 -33.96
N ASN A 181 13.72 20.49 -34.72
CA ASN A 181 12.58 21.02 -35.48
C ASN A 181 12.16 20.14 -36.68
N THR A 182 10.87 20.26 -37.05
CA THR A 182 10.33 20.19 -38.43
C THR A 182 10.58 18.89 -39.21
N ASP A 183 9.54 18.12 -39.55
CA ASP A 183 8.69 18.49 -40.68
C ASP A 183 7.24 17.97 -40.61
N VAL A 184 6.36 18.55 -41.43
CA VAL A 184 4.92 18.24 -41.51
C VAL A 184 4.64 17.23 -42.63
N THR A 185 3.81 16.21 -42.37
CA THR A 185 3.06 15.54 -43.46
C THR A 185 1.74 14.96 -42.94
N GLU A 186 0.61 15.46 -43.45
CA GLU A 186 -0.70 14.81 -43.36
C GLU A 186 -0.80 13.66 -44.36
N VAL A 187 -1.46 12.55 -43.97
CA VAL A 187 -2.34 11.76 -44.87
C VAL A 187 -3.57 11.32 -44.06
N ILE A 188 -4.74 11.38 -44.69
CA ILE A 188 -6.09 11.21 -44.12
C ILE A 188 -6.73 9.88 -44.62
N ASP A 189 -7.90 9.53 -44.08
CA ASP A 189 -8.81 8.39 -44.35
C ASP A 189 -8.42 7.03 -43.73
N GLY A 190 -9.31 6.27 -43.06
CA GLY A 190 -10.69 6.53 -42.64
C GLY A 190 -11.72 5.55 -43.21
N GLU A 191 -12.26 4.64 -42.38
CA GLU A 191 -13.62 4.07 -42.52
C GLU A 191 -14.03 3.21 -41.30
N GLU A 192 -15.29 3.35 -40.90
CA GLU A 192 -16.08 2.59 -39.91
C GLU A 192 -17.57 2.87 -40.28
N PRO A 193 -18.61 2.12 -39.84
CA PRO A 193 -18.76 0.72 -39.41
C PRO A 193 -19.77 -0.04 -40.34
N GLU A 194 -20.31 -1.20 -39.94
CA GLU A 194 -21.72 -1.69 -40.14
C GLU A 194 -21.83 -3.22 -39.74
N PRO A 195 -23.03 -3.78 -39.41
CA PRO A 195 -23.16 -4.59 -38.18
C PRO A 195 -24.02 -5.89 -38.28
N VAL A 196 -24.38 -6.46 -37.10
CA VAL A 196 -25.53 -7.37 -36.78
C VAL A 196 -25.47 -8.85 -37.20
N GLU A 197 -25.56 -9.77 -36.22
CA GLU A 197 -26.72 -10.70 -36.10
C GLU A 197 -26.91 -11.29 -34.69
N VAL A 198 -28.16 -11.65 -34.38
CA VAL A 198 -28.68 -12.02 -33.04
C VAL A 198 -29.36 -13.38 -33.13
N VAL A 199 -29.17 -14.26 -32.13
CA VAL A 199 -30.02 -15.44 -31.90
C VAL A 199 -30.24 -15.66 -30.39
N GLU A 200 -31.51 -15.73 -29.97
CA GLU A 200 -31.98 -16.03 -28.60
C GLU A 200 -32.33 -17.52 -28.38
N GLU A 201 -32.72 -17.85 -27.13
CA GLU A 201 -33.37 -19.08 -26.61
C GLU A 201 -32.48 -20.37 -26.52
N VAL A 202 -32.77 -21.35 -25.64
CA VAL A 202 -33.89 -21.60 -24.69
C VAL A 202 -33.35 -21.86 -23.27
N VAL A 203 -34.17 -21.67 -22.22
CA VAL A 203 -33.91 -22.05 -20.81
C VAL A 203 -34.35 -23.49 -20.50
N GLU A 204 -33.61 -24.24 -19.67
CA GLU A 204 -34.26 -25.26 -18.82
C GLU A 204 -33.59 -25.45 -17.45
N THR A 205 -34.40 -25.62 -16.41
CA THR A 205 -34.03 -25.65 -14.98
C THR A 205 -34.38 -27.01 -14.38
N ILE A 206 -33.55 -27.58 -13.50
CA ILE A 206 -33.97 -28.59 -12.50
C ILE A 206 -33.13 -28.47 -11.20
N SER A 207 -33.75 -28.90 -10.09
CA SER A 207 -33.43 -28.57 -8.69
C SER A 207 -32.35 -29.40 -8.00
N GLU A 208 -32.01 -28.92 -6.80
CA GLU A 208 -31.24 -29.51 -5.68
C GLU A 208 -31.53 -30.99 -5.36
N SER A 209 -30.54 -31.74 -4.84
CA SER A 209 -30.56 -32.30 -3.47
C SER A 209 -29.40 -33.27 -3.13
N ASP A 210 -28.90 -33.14 -1.89
CA ASP A 210 -28.28 -34.10 -0.96
C ASP A 210 -27.13 -35.09 -1.30
N SER A 211 -26.14 -34.98 -0.41
CA SER A 211 -25.06 -35.87 0.02
C SER A 211 -25.30 -37.39 0.06
N VAL A 212 -24.25 -38.16 -0.29
CA VAL A 212 -23.80 -39.35 0.46
C VAL A 212 -22.26 -39.41 0.48
N ASP A 213 -21.70 -39.83 1.62
CA ASP A 213 -20.27 -40.03 1.91
C ASP A 213 -19.82 -41.47 1.56
N GLU A 214 -18.68 -41.65 0.88
CA GLU A 214 -18.10 -42.98 0.62
C GLU A 214 -16.56 -42.96 0.74
N VAL A 215 -16.01 -43.98 1.40
CA VAL A 215 -14.73 -43.90 2.13
C VAL A 215 -13.74 -44.98 1.67
N LEU A 216 -12.54 -44.54 1.24
CA LEU A 216 -11.27 -45.29 1.07
C LEU A 216 -11.20 -46.33 -0.10
N PRO A 217 -9.99 -46.68 -0.62
CA PRO A 217 -8.68 -46.64 0.04
C PRO A 217 -7.50 -45.99 -0.71
N GLN A 218 -6.40 -45.86 0.03
CA GLN A 218 -5.11 -45.28 -0.37
C GLN A 218 -4.33 -46.14 -1.36
N VAL A 219 -3.56 -45.51 -2.25
CA VAL A 219 -2.45 -46.12 -3.00
C VAL A 219 -1.28 -45.12 -3.03
N GLU A 220 -0.21 -45.43 -2.30
CA GLU A 220 1.09 -44.77 -2.46
C GLU A 220 1.82 -45.33 -3.69
N PRO A 221 2.56 -44.48 -4.41
CA PRO A 221 3.86 -44.89 -4.94
C PRO A 221 4.99 -43.94 -4.51
N GLU A 222 6.12 -44.55 -4.17
CA GLU A 222 7.37 -43.96 -3.65
C GLU A 222 8.20 -43.21 -4.72
N PRO A 223 9.34 -42.55 -4.37
CA PRO A 223 9.65 -41.21 -4.88
C PRO A 223 10.47 -41.17 -6.17
N VAL A 224 10.17 -40.19 -7.02
CA VAL A 224 11.09 -39.73 -8.07
C VAL A 224 11.86 -38.52 -7.56
N ALA A 225 13.10 -38.75 -7.12
CA ALA A 225 14.02 -37.72 -6.69
C ALA A 225 14.60 -36.96 -7.90
N GLU A 226 13.87 -35.98 -8.42
CA GLU A 226 14.49 -34.94 -9.27
C GLU A 226 15.11 -33.86 -8.37
N ALA A 227 16.45 -33.81 -8.40
CA ALA A 227 17.24 -32.90 -7.61
C ALA A 227 17.10 -31.45 -8.12
N LEU A 228 16.04 -30.78 -7.71
CA LEU A 228 16.01 -29.32 -7.67
C LEU A 228 17.09 -28.85 -6.71
N GLN A 229 18.24 -28.46 -7.25
CA GLN A 229 19.24 -27.68 -6.54
C GLN A 229 18.62 -26.31 -6.23
N GLN A 230 17.87 -26.25 -5.12
CA GLN A 230 17.69 -25.00 -4.40
C GLN A 230 19.09 -24.49 -4.07
N ILE A 231 19.50 -23.45 -4.79
CA ILE A 231 20.61 -22.61 -4.35
C ILE A 231 20.06 -21.85 -3.16
N GLU A 232 20.16 -22.49 -1.99
CA GLU A 232 20.01 -21.85 -0.69
C GLU A 232 20.88 -20.59 -0.72
N PRO A 233 20.34 -19.40 -0.37
CA PRO A 233 21.14 -18.21 -0.29
C PRO A 233 22.16 -18.41 0.81
N GLU A 234 23.39 -18.76 0.43
CA GLU A 234 24.54 -18.92 1.31
C GLU A 234 24.53 -17.75 2.29
N THR A 235 24.37 -18.05 3.59
CA THR A 235 24.18 -17.07 4.66
C THR A 235 25.47 -16.32 4.94
N ALA A 236 25.93 -15.56 3.96
CA ALA A 236 27.12 -14.76 4.01
C ALA A 236 26.96 -13.73 5.12
N ALA A 237 27.89 -13.73 6.07
CA ALA A 237 27.94 -12.68 7.07
C ALA A 237 27.97 -11.30 6.39
N PRO A 238 27.28 -10.28 6.95
CA PRO A 238 27.27 -8.95 6.36
C PRO A 238 28.71 -8.47 6.19
N THR A 239 29.07 -8.09 4.97
CA THR A 239 30.46 -7.68 4.69
C THR A 239 30.62 -6.22 5.09
N ARG A 240 31.48 -6.00 6.09
CA ARG A 240 31.86 -4.67 6.57
C ARG A 240 33.06 -4.16 5.77
N PHE A 241 32.94 -2.95 5.25
CA PHE A 241 33.96 -2.26 4.46
C PHE A 241 34.43 -1.03 5.23
N HIS A 242 35.74 -0.87 5.42
CA HIS A 242 36.31 0.32 6.04
C HIS A 242 36.31 1.49 5.05
N SER A 243 35.69 2.62 5.40
CA SER A 243 35.67 3.81 4.52
C SER A 243 37.03 4.52 4.45
N GLY A 244 37.86 4.37 5.48
CA GLY A 244 39.07 5.17 5.69
C GLY A 244 38.83 6.50 6.43
N GLU A 245 37.57 6.93 6.60
CA GLU A 245 37.19 8.22 7.19
C GLU A 245 36.63 8.09 8.63
N GLY A 246 37.01 7.03 9.34
CA GLY A 246 36.63 6.81 10.75
C GLY A 246 35.26 6.16 10.96
N PHE A 247 34.53 5.81 9.89
CA PHE A 247 33.31 5.00 9.95
C PHE A 247 33.42 3.77 9.03
N ASP A 248 32.59 2.76 9.30
CA ASP A 248 32.54 1.53 8.52
C ASP A 248 31.18 1.39 7.82
N ILE A 249 31.19 0.89 6.60
CA ILE A 249 30.01 0.65 5.76
C ILE A 249 29.67 -0.83 5.84
N GLU A 250 28.47 -1.18 6.28
CA GLU A 250 27.97 -2.56 6.32
C GLU A 250 26.89 -2.76 5.26
N LEU A 251 27.11 -3.71 4.35
CA LEU A 251 26.11 -4.06 3.33
C LEU A 251 25.33 -5.32 3.74
N PRO A 252 23.98 -5.26 3.77
CA PRO A 252 23.15 -6.45 4.01
C PRO A 252 23.44 -7.56 2.99
N PRO A 253 23.37 -8.84 3.40
CA PRO A 253 23.72 -9.97 2.53
C PRO A 253 22.91 -10.00 1.23
N ASP A 254 21.61 -9.66 1.28
CA ASP A 254 20.74 -9.62 0.10
C ASP A 254 21.20 -8.59 -0.94
N VAL A 255 21.73 -7.44 -0.50
CA VAL A 255 22.23 -6.38 -1.38
C VAL A 255 23.52 -6.83 -2.05
N LEU A 256 24.44 -7.42 -1.29
CA LEU A 256 25.68 -8.02 -1.83
C LEU A 256 25.38 -9.17 -2.80
N PHE A 257 24.41 -10.02 -2.48
CA PHE A 257 23.99 -11.12 -3.36
C PHE A 257 23.44 -10.59 -4.69
N ARG A 258 22.58 -9.56 -4.65
CA ARG A 258 22.07 -8.90 -5.88
C ARG A 258 23.19 -8.30 -6.72
N ILE A 259 24.10 -7.51 -6.12
CA ILE A 259 25.24 -6.91 -6.84
C ILE A 259 26.14 -7.99 -7.45
N ARG A 260 26.51 -9.02 -6.69
CA ARG A 260 27.33 -10.14 -7.19
C ARG A 260 26.61 -10.90 -8.31
N SER A 261 25.30 -11.08 -8.21
CA SER A 261 24.51 -11.79 -9.23
C SER A 261 24.39 -10.98 -10.52
N SER A 262 24.21 -9.65 -10.45
CA SER A 262 24.23 -8.78 -11.63
C SER A 262 25.60 -8.67 -12.31
N LEU A 263 26.68 -8.96 -11.59
CA LEU A 263 28.05 -8.95 -12.10
C LEU A 263 28.53 -10.32 -12.62
N ARG A 264 27.76 -11.40 -12.42
CA ARG A 264 28.12 -12.74 -12.92
C ARG A 264 27.81 -12.87 -14.41
N GLY A 265 28.75 -13.44 -15.17
CA GLY A 265 28.54 -13.87 -16.56
C GLY A 265 28.86 -12.83 -17.64
N ALA A 266 29.31 -11.62 -17.27
CA ALA A 266 29.76 -10.60 -18.22
C ALA A 266 31.24 -10.24 -17.99
N THR A 267 31.97 -10.03 -19.09
CA THR A 267 33.34 -9.51 -19.11
C THR A 267 33.32 -8.01 -19.32
N TYR A 268 33.77 -7.25 -18.33
CA TYR A 268 33.77 -5.78 -18.33
C TYR A 268 35.13 -5.23 -18.83
N ASP A 269 35.51 -5.60 -20.06
CA ASP A 269 36.79 -5.17 -20.63
C ASP A 269 36.89 -3.64 -20.72
N GLY A 270 37.92 -3.07 -20.10
CA GLY A 270 38.13 -1.62 -20.02
C GLY A 270 37.25 -0.87 -19.03
N TYR A 271 36.39 -1.53 -18.23
CA TYR A 271 35.51 -0.87 -17.26
C TYR A 271 35.53 -1.54 -15.88
N LYS A 272 35.55 -0.73 -14.83
CA LYS A 272 35.43 -1.17 -13.44
C LYS A 272 34.03 -0.88 -12.91
N PRO A 273 33.27 -1.89 -12.44
CA PRO A 273 32.01 -1.63 -11.73
C PRO A 273 32.28 -0.94 -10.40
N ILE A 274 31.55 0.14 -10.14
CA ILE A 274 31.60 0.93 -8.91
C ILE A 274 30.19 1.04 -8.35
N VAL A 275 30.05 0.70 -7.07
CA VAL A 275 28.80 0.87 -6.33
C VAL A 275 28.76 2.29 -5.77
N LYS A 276 27.77 3.08 -6.18
CA LYS A 276 27.52 4.45 -5.72
C LYS A 276 26.19 4.51 -4.98
N TRP A 277 25.98 5.60 -4.23
CA TRP A 277 24.69 5.95 -3.66
C TRP A 277 24.20 7.25 -4.28
N ASP A 278 22.90 7.35 -4.56
CA ASP A 278 22.29 8.61 -4.96
C ASP A 278 21.96 9.52 -3.76
N GLN A 279 21.50 10.74 -4.05
CA GLN A 279 21.05 11.72 -3.06
C GLN A 279 19.88 11.25 -2.17
N HIS A 280 19.29 10.09 -2.46
CA HIS A 280 18.20 9.47 -1.71
C HIS A 280 18.63 8.16 -1.02
N GLY A 281 19.94 7.87 -0.97
CA GLY A 281 20.49 6.68 -0.32
C GLY A 281 20.27 5.36 -1.08
N ARG A 282 19.86 5.42 -2.36
CA ARG A 282 19.65 4.22 -3.19
C ARG A 282 20.97 3.77 -3.81
N VAL A 283 21.21 2.45 -3.79
CA VAL A 283 22.40 1.82 -4.38
C VAL A 283 22.29 1.81 -5.90
N ILE A 284 23.29 2.39 -6.58
CA ILE A 284 23.44 2.42 -8.04
C ILE A 284 24.74 1.69 -8.40
N LEU A 285 24.69 0.88 -9.47
CA LEU A 285 25.86 0.29 -10.09
C LEU A 285 26.26 1.14 -11.30
N ASP A 286 27.46 1.71 -11.25
CA ASP A 286 28.04 2.54 -12.31
C ASP A 286 29.33 1.88 -12.85
N PHE A 287 29.82 2.30 -14.01
CA PHE A 287 30.99 1.72 -14.67
C PHE A 287 31.99 2.80 -15.06
N GLU A 288 33.12 2.86 -14.35
CA GLU A 288 34.19 3.80 -14.67
C GLU A 288 35.18 3.15 -15.64
N ALA A 289 35.60 3.90 -16.67
CA ALA A 289 36.62 3.43 -17.60
C ALA A 289 37.96 3.24 -16.87
N LEU A 290 38.63 2.12 -17.15
CA LEU A 290 39.99 1.87 -16.71
C LEU A 290 40.94 2.77 -17.52
N ASN A 291 41.19 3.97 -17.02
CA ASN A 291 42.24 4.84 -17.54
C ASN A 291 43.60 4.16 -17.29
N GLU A 292 44.36 3.89 -18.36
CA GLU A 292 45.78 3.52 -18.33
C GLU A 292 46.68 4.72 -17.94
#